data_AF-A0A968S554-F1
#
_entry.id   AF-A0A968S554-F1
#
_cell.length_a   1.000
_cell.length_b   1.000
_cell.length_c   1.000
_cell.angle_alpha   90.00
_cell.angle_beta   90.00
_cell.angle_gamma   90.00
#
_symmetry.space_group_name_H-M   'P 1'
#
loop_
_entity.id
_entity.type
_entity.pdbx_description
1 polymer ?
#
loop_
_entity_poly.entity_id
_entity_poly.type
_entity_poly.pdbx_seq_one_letter_code
_entity_poly.pdbx_strand_id
1 'polypeptide(L)'
;MEALTIIFDLVREYVTYLSESPRYQNLLNQLQEVELELADKSAIFLDNSPTIQALQEQRQNLLPLLEEEAQTILGPQFQGLSQSPSLSSPSNLRLELNQQYVEAANELQILELRRTALAQATTQLNQQVQQMPALARRYTDLQQKLEVSTENLKRLLEAEQQLELDAAQRSLTWQVISTPTPEDFETPIYPQPVNMMALGTVSGLLLGLIAAFVAERFDPVFHGPDEVAESCNLPILGYIPQHKNSDSVEEIFRNSLPRLQLGDRTIDLTQNLNSVNEVSGYQSSPFMEAFLSLNTNIQPARF
;
A
#
# COMPACT_ATOMS: atom_id res chain seq x y z
N MET A 1 -9.79 39.82 -90.18
CA MET A 1 -9.43 38.67 -89.30
C MET A 1 -8.33 37.81 -89.92
N GLU A 2 -8.33 37.57 -91.24
CA GLU A 2 -7.31 36.72 -91.91
C GLU A 2 -5.86 37.20 -91.76
N ALA A 3 -5.59 38.51 -91.83
CA ALA A 3 -4.22 39.03 -91.73
C ALA A 3 -3.56 38.75 -90.35
N LEU A 4 -4.35 38.71 -89.27
CA LEU A 4 -3.82 38.49 -87.92
C LEU A 4 -3.52 36.99 -87.69
N THR A 5 -4.29 36.11 -88.31
CA THR A 5 -4.04 34.65 -88.32
C THR A 5 -2.76 34.32 -89.09
N ILE A 6 -2.54 34.96 -90.24
CA ILE A 6 -1.32 34.75 -91.06
C ILE A 6 -0.06 35.21 -90.33
N ILE A 7 -0.11 36.36 -89.64
CA ILE A 7 1.00 36.87 -88.83
C ILE A 7 1.34 35.90 -87.68
N PHE A 8 0.33 35.36 -87.01
CA PHE A 8 0.52 34.43 -85.89
C PHE A 8 1.10 33.07 -86.35
N ASP A 9 0.63 32.54 -87.49
CA ASP A 9 1.16 31.30 -88.05
C ASP A 9 2.62 31.44 -88.50
N LEU A 10 2.99 32.59 -89.09
CA LEU A 10 4.37 32.89 -89.45
C LEU A 10 5.29 32.94 -88.23
N VAL A 11 4.91 33.64 -87.16
CA VAL A 11 5.73 33.68 -85.92
C VAL A 11 5.91 32.28 -85.33
N ARG A 12 4.89 31.42 -85.36
CA ARG A 12 4.98 30.04 -84.87
C ARG A 12 5.90 29.17 -85.74
N GLU A 13 5.84 29.33 -87.05
CA GLU A 13 6.72 28.67 -88.00
C GLU A 13 8.19 29.07 -87.74
N TYR A 14 8.44 30.36 -87.53
CA TYR A 14 9.76 30.85 -87.13
C TYR A 14 10.24 30.22 -85.83
N VAL A 15 9.44 30.25 -84.75
CA VAL A 15 9.76 29.60 -83.48
C VAL A 15 10.16 28.14 -83.66
N THR A 16 9.47 27.40 -84.54
CA THR A 16 9.79 26.00 -84.85
C THR A 16 11.18 25.89 -85.48
N TYR A 17 11.53 26.75 -86.42
CA TYR A 17 12.87 26.79 -87.03
C TYR A 17 13.98 27.19 -86.05
N LEU A 18 13.75 28.16 -85.16
CA LEU A 18 14.73 28.48 -84.11
C LEU A 18 14.96 27.25 -83.20
N SER A 19 13.89 26.56 -82.85
CA SER A 19 13.94 25.39 -81.97
C SER A 19 14.64 24.18 -82.59
N GLU A 20 14.91 24.15 -83.90
CA GLU A 20 15.58 23.03 -84.57
C GLU A 20 17.12 23.11 -84.51
N SER A 21 17.68 24.29 -84.23
CA SER A 21 19.13 24.48 -84.11
C SER A 21 19.68 23.97 -82.77
N PRO A 22 20.70 23.09 -82.77
CA PRO A 22 21.34 22.62 -81.54
C PRO A 22 21.99 23.74 -80.72
N ARG A 23 22.54 24.78 -81.37
CA ARG A 23 23.22 25.88 -80.69
C ARG A 23 22.23 26.82 -79.99
N TYR A 24 21.11 27.10 -80.65
CA TYR A 24 20.01 27.88 -80.06
C TYR A 24 19.36 27.14 -78.88
N GLN A 25 19.12 25.83 -79.01
CA GLN A 25 18.60 25.01 -77.91
C GLN A 25 19.53 25.02 -76.68
N ASN A 26 20.85 24.97 -76.88
CA ASN A 26 21.79 25.04 -75.76
C ASN A 26 21.71 26.38 -75.01
N LEU A 27 21.63 27.51 -75.74
CA LEU A 27 21.46 28.82 -75.12
C LEU A 27 20.12 28.93 -74.39
N LEU A 28 19.05 28.37 -74.95
CA LEU A 28 17.73 28.31 -74.32
C LEU A 28 17.78 27.49 -73.03
N ASN A 29 18.43 26.33 -73.02
CA ASN A 29 18.61 25.51 -71.82
C ASN A 29 19.42 26.23 -70.73
N GLN A 30 20.47 26.95 -71.10
CA GLN A 30 21.24 27.76 -70.15
C GLN A 30 20.39 28.90 -69.57
N LEU A 31 19.59 29.56 -70.42
CA LEU A 31 18.66 30.59 -69.97
C LEU A 31 17.57 29.99 -69.07
N GLN A 32 17.13 28.76 -69.35
CA GLN A 32 16.15 28.04 -68.54
C GLN A 32 16.65 27.80 -67.14
N GLU A 33 17.90 27.32 -67.03
CA GLU A 33 18.55 27.09 -65.75
C GLU A 33 18.68 28.38 -64.95
N VAL A 34 19.09 29.48 -65.60
CA VAL A 34 19.19 30.80 -64.95
C VAL A 34 17.83 31.33 -64.51
N GLU A 35 16.78 31.22 -65.33
CA GLU A 35 15.42 31.66 -64.97
C GLU A 35 14.82 30.81 -63.84
N LEU A 36 15.12 29.50 -63.80
CA LEU A 36 14.75 28.62 -62.70
C LEU A 36 15.46 29.03 -61.40
N GLU A 37 16.77 29.23 -61.46
CA GLU A 37 17.52 29.65 -60.29
C GLU A 37 17.08 31.04 -59.81
N LEU A 38 16.81 31.97 -60.72
CA LEU A 38 16.27 33.29 -60.39
C LEU A 38 14.89 33.17 -59.73
N ALA A 39 14.00 32.33 -60.26
CA ALA A 39 12.69 32.07 -59.64
C ALA A 39 12.80 31.48 -58.23
N ASP A 40 13.71 30.53 -58.02
CA ASP A 40 13.92 29.90 -56.71
C ASP A 40 14.58 30.86 -55.70
N LYS A 41 15.61 31.61 -56.13
CA LYS A 41 16.35 32.52 -55.26
C LYS A 41 15.55 33.78 -54.94
N SER A 42 14.78 34.32 -55.89
CA SER A 42 13.95 35.52 -55.68
C SER A 42 12.81 35.30 -54.67
N ALA A 43 12.46 34.05 -54.38
CA ALA A 43 11.51 33.73 -53.31
C ALA A 43 12.09 33.98 -51.90
N ILE A 44 13.43 34.04 -51.76
CA ILE A 44 14.13 34.12 -50.47
C ILE A 44 14.97 35.40 -50.37
N PHE A 45 15.53 35.87 -51.48
CA PHE A 45 16.43 37.01 -51.55
C PHE A 45 15.75 38.24 -52.18
N LEU A 46 16.15 39.43 -51.71
CA LEU A 46 15.73 40.70 -52.30
C LEU A 46 16.44 40.94 -53.64
N ASP A 47 15.83 41.74 -54.51
CA ASP A 47 16.34 42.06 -55.86
C ASP A 47 17.75 42.68 -55.88
N ASN A 48 18.17 43.30 -54.76
CA ASN A 48 19.49 43.92 -54.62
C ASN A 48 20.57 43.00 -54.02
N SER A 49 20.26 41.73 -53.80
CA SER A 49 21.24 40.75 -53.34
C SER A 49 22.31 40.52 -54.41
N PRO A 50 23.61 40.42 -54.06
CA PRO A 50 24.68 40.18 -55.02
C PRO A 50 24.47 38.89 -55.84
N THR A 51 23.80 37.89 -55.27
CA THR A 51 23.48 36.63 -55.95
C THR A 51 22.42 36.82 -57.04
N ILE A 52 21.38 37.61 -56.76
CA ILE A 52 20.33 37.92 -57.74
C ILE A 52 20.90 38.80 -58.85
N GLN A 53 21.75 39.76 -58.51
CA GLN A 53 22.44 40.61 -59.48
C GLN A 53 23.33 39.80 -60.43
N ALA A 54 24.09 38.83 -59.91
CA ALA A 54 24.92 37.95 -60.73
C ALA A 54 24.08 37.11 -61.71
N LEU A 55 22.94 36.58 -61.26
CA LEU A 55 22.01 35.82 -62.11
C LEU A 55 21.32 36.72 -63.16
N GLN A 56 20.95 37.94 -62.77
CA GLN A 56 20.40 38.94 -63.69
C GLN A 56 21.42 39.36 -64.75
N GLU A 57 22.69 39.51 -64.37
CA GLU A 57 23.78 39.80 -65.29
C GLU A 57 24.04 38.62 -66.24
N GLN A 58 24.05 37.39 -65.74
CA GLN A 58 24.16 36.19 -66.56
C GLN A 58 23.03 36.09 -67.58
N ARG A 59 21.78 36.34 -67.16
CA ARG A 59 20.64 36.45 -68.08
C ARG A 59 20.87 37.55 -69.12
N GLN A 60 21.28 38.74 -68.69
CA GLN A 60 21.49 39.88 -69.58
C GLN A 60 22.60 39.64 -70.62
N ASN A 61 23.58 38.80 -70.29
CA ASN A 61 24.65 38.38 -71.19
C ASN A 61 24.19 37.28 -72.17
N LEU A 62 23.23 36.44 -71.80
CA LEU A 62 22.70 35.38 -72.66
C LEU A 62 21.68 35.90 -73.69
N LEU A 63 20.90 36.94 -73.36
CA LEU A 63 19.92 37.55 -74.26
C LEU A 63 20.51 37.98 -75.62
N PRO A 64 21.59 38.78 -75.70
CA PRO A 64 22.16 39.19 -76.99
C PRO A 64 22.75 38.02 -77.78
N LEU A 65 23.29 37.00 -77.11
CA LEU A 65 23.82 35.79 -77.77
C LEU A 65 22.69 34.98 -78.42
N LEU A 66 21.53 34.94 -77.78
CA LEU A 66 20.35 34.24 -78.27
C LEU A 66 19.73 35.01 -79.45
N GLU A 67 19.76 36.34 -79.41
CA GLU A 67 19.34 37.18 -80.53
C GLU A 67 20.26 37.07 -81.76
N GLU A 68 21.58 37.06 -81.56
CA GLU A 68 22.56 36.88 -82.64
C GLU A 68 22.42 35.50 -83.32
N GLU A 69 22.23 34.45 -82.51
CA GLU A 69 22.00 33.10 -83.03
C GLU A 69 20.66 33.00 -83.77
N ALA A 70 19.60 33.63 -83.26
CA ALA A 70 18.33 33.74 -83.97
C ALA A 70 18.52 34.41 -85.35
N GLN A 71 19.14 35.58 -85.40
CA GLN A 71 19.37 36.28 -86.68
C GLN A 71 20.20 35.44 -87.68
N THR A 72 21.17 34.66 -87.18
CA THR A 72 21.99 33.76 -87.99
C THR A 72 21.18 32.61 -88.59
N ILE A 73 20.23 32.04 -87.85
CA ILE A 73 19.40 30.92 -88.29
C ILE A 73 18.28 31.38 -89.24
N LEU A 74 17.61 32.49 -88.92
CA LEU A 74 16.48 32.95 -89.72
C LEU A 74 16.90 33.79 -90.94
N GLY A 75 18.05 34.47 -90.91
CA GLY A 75 18.57 35.30 -92.01
C GLY A 75 18.54 34.61 -93.39
N PRO A 76 19.07 33.37 -93.53
CA PRO A 76 19.03 32.61 -94.78
C PRO A 76 17.62 32.23 -95.23
N GLN A 77 16.68 31.97 -94.31
CA GLN A 77 15.30 31.62 -94.63
C GLN A 77 14.55 32.80 -95.27
N PHE A 78 14.80 34.02 -94.79
CA PHE A 78 14.23 35.24 -95.37
C PHE A 78 14.71 35.51 -96.81
N GLN A 79 15.93 35.09 -97.17
CA GLN A 79 16.44 35.20 -98.55
C GLN A 79 15.77 34.19 -99.50
N GLY A 80 15.42 32.99 -99.02
CA GLY A 80 14.68 31.99 -99.81
C GLY A 80 13.26 32.43 -100.17
N LEU A 81 12.57 33.08 -99.22
CA LEU A 81 11.22 33.64 -99.40
C LEU A 81 11.17 34.88 -100.33
N SER A 82 12.33 35.49 -100.60
CA SER A 82 12.45 36.72 -101.39
C SER A 82 12.39 36.50 -102.91
N GLN A 83 12.39 35.26 -103.40
CA GLN A 83 12.40 34.92 -104.83
C GLN A 83 11.00 34.95 -105.49
N SER A 84 9.95 35.34 -104.76
CA SER A 84 8.60 35.44 -105.32
C SER A 84 8.45 36.75 -106.14
N PRO A 85 8.18 36.71 -107.47
CA PRO A 85 8.40 37.85 -108.38
C PRO A 85 7.35 38.98 -108.30
N SER A 86 6.34 38.85 -107.45
CA SER A 86 5.20 39.76 -107.43
C SER A 86 5.04 40.36 -106.04
N LEU A 87 5.73 41.46 -105.75
CA LEU A 87 5.40 42.47 -104.71
C LEU A 87 6.56 43.47 -104.69
N SER A 88 6.40 44.59 -105.41
CA SER A 88 7.32 45.73 -105.47
C SER A 88 7.29 46.57 -104.18
N SER A 89 7.45 45.93 -103.03
CA SER A 89 7.58 46.63 -101.74
C SER A 89 9.05 46.97 -101.51
N PRO A 90 9.37 48.18 -101.04
CA PRO A 90 10.77 48.59 -100.85
C PRO A 90 11.45 47.65 -99.84
N SER A 91 12.68 47.25 -100.17
CA SER A 91 13.46 46.22 -99.49
C SER A 91 13.71 46.51 -98.00
N ASN A 92 13.70 47.78 -97.61
CA ASN A 92 13.86 48.23 -96.23
C ASN A 92 12.69 47.85 -95.33
N LEU A 93 11.43 47.94 -95.81
CA LEU A 93 10.25 47.62 -95.02
C LEU A 93 10.13 46.11 -94.76
N ARG A 94 10.59 45.28 -95.69
CA ARG A 94 10.67 43.82 -95.48
C ARG A 94 11.77 43.45 -94.49
N LEU A 95 12.91 44.12 -94.57
CA LEU A 95 14.01 43.92 -93.63
C LEU A 95 13.57 44.28 -92.20
N GLU A 96 12.87 45.40 -92.04
CA GLU A 96 12.33 45.84 -90.74
C GLU A 96 11.25 44.90 -90.20
N LEU A 97 10.34 44.41 -91.04
CA LEU A 97 9.35 43.40 -90.63
C LEU A 97 10.01 42.07 -90.24
N ASN A 98 11.02 41.60 -90.99
CA ASN A 98 11.73 40.37 -90.65
C ASN A 98 12.47 40.51 -89.31
N GLN A 99 13.07 41.67 -89.04
CA GLN A 99 13.69 41.95 -87.74
C GLN A 99 12.65 41.91 -86.61
N GLN A 100 11.50 42.55 -86.80
CA GLN A 100 10.40 42.52 -85.82
C GLN A 100 9.87 41.09 -85.58
N TYR A 101 9.82 40.23 -86.60
CA TYR A 101 9.41 38.83 -86.42
C TYR A 101 10.42 38.00 -85.65
N VAL A 102 11.72 38.18 -85.91
CA VAL A 102 12.79 37.50 -85.16
C VAL A 102 12.76 37.91 -83.70
N GLU A 103 12.63 39.22 -83.43
CA GLU A 103 12.51 39.77 -82.08
C GLU A 103 11.28 39.21 -81.36
N ALA A 104 10.10 39.26 -82.00
CA ALA A 104 8.87 38.72 -81.42
C ALA A 104 8.93 37.20 -81.17
N ALA A 105 9.54 36.42 -82.06
CA ALA A 105 9.70 34.98 -81.89
C ALA A 105 10.63 34.65 -80.70
N ASN A 106 11.72 35.40 -80.57
CA ASN A 106 12.66 35.27 -79.46
C ASN A 106 12.00 35.66 -78.11
N GLU A 107 11.35 36.83 -78.06
CA GLU A 107 10.63 37.28 -76.87
C GLU A 107 9.56 36.27 -76.42
N LEU A 108 8.82 35.69 -77.37
CA LEU A 108 7.82 34.67 -77.07
C LEU A 108 8.46 33.44 -76.42
N GLN A 109 9.59 32.98 -76.95
CA GLN A 109 10.33 31.83 -76.43
C GLN A 109 10.85 32.08 -75.00
N ILE A 110 11.42 33.26 -74.76
CA ILE A 110 11.90 33.68 -73.43
C ILE A 110 10.73 33.77 -72.44
N LEU A 111 9.60 34.34 -72.87
CA LEU A 111 8.45 34.52 -72.00
C LEU A 111 7.80 33.18 -71.62
N GLU A 112 7.69 32.26 -72.58
CA GLU A 112 7.24 30.89 -72.32
C GLU A 112 8.18 30.20 -71.33
N LEU A 113 9.48 30.33 -71.54
CA LEU A 113 10.48 29.77 -70.67
C LEU A 113 10.34 30.29 -69.24
N ARG A 114 10.29 31.60 -69.05
CA ARG A 114 10.10 32.23 -67.74
C ARG A 114 8.80 31.77 -67.08
N ARG A 115 7.71 31.66 -67.84
CA ARG A 115 6.44 31.12 -67.34
C ARG A 115 6.59 29.69 -66.82
N THR A 116 7.28 28.82 -67.57
CA THR A 116 7.49 27.43 -67.13
C THR A 116 8.38 27.36 -65.88
N ALA A 117 9.43 28.17 -65.82
CA ALA A 117 10.32 28.27 -64.67
C ALA A 117 9.55 28.70 -63.41
N LEU A 118 8.75 29.76 -63.51
CA LEU A 118 7.91 30.23 -62.42
C LEU A 118 6.87 29.19 -61.98
N ALA A 119 6.25 28.47 -62.92
CA ALA A 119 5.30 27.42 -62.60
C ALA A 119 5.96 26.24 -61.85
N GLN A 120 7.18 25.87 -62.24
CA GLN A 120 7.97 24.85 -61.55
C GLN A 120 8.37 25.31 -60.15
N ALA A 121 8.93 26.52 -60.00
CA ALA A 121 9.28 27.09 -58.71
C ALA A 121 8.06 27.17 -57.77
N THR A 122 6.90 27.61 -58.28
CA THR A 122 5.65 27.64 -57.52
C THR A 122 5.22 26.24 -57.05
N THR A 123 5.39 25.23 -57.90
CA THR A 123 5.05 23.83 -57.54
C THR A 123 5.97 23.29 -56.46
N GLN A 124 7.28 23.55 -56.56
CA GLN A 124 8.25 23.15 -55.55
C GLN A 124 8.00 23.85 -54.21
N LEU A 125 7.75 25.16 -54.25
CA LEU A 125 7.40 25.94 -53.06
C LEU A 125 6.14 25.38 -52.40
N ASN A 126 5.10 25.05 -53.17
CA ASN A 126 3.88 24.44 -52.65
C ASN A 126 4.16 23.08 -51.98
N GLN A 127 5.01 22.23 -52.55
CA GLN A 127 5.41 20.97 -51.93
C GLN A 127 6.14 21.20 -50.60
N GLN A 128 7.01 22.21 -50.53
CA GLN A 128 7.72 22.56 -49.30
C GLN A 128 6.75 23.09 -48.23
N VAL A 129 5.79 23.94 -48.62
CA VAL A 129 4.71 24.44 -47.74
C VAL A 129 3.87 23.28 -47.19
N GLN A 130 3.56 22.26 -48.00
CA GLN A 130 2.84 21.07 -47.54
C GLN A 130 3.61 20.25 -46.48
N GLN A 131 4.93 20.36 -46.42
CA GLN A 131 5.76 19.70 -45.41
C GLN A 131 5.88 20.52 -44.11
N MET A 132 5.59 21.82 -44.14
CA MET A 132 5.68 22.69 -42.95
C MET A 132 4.82 22.24 -41.77
N PRO A 133 3.58 21.75 -41.93
CA PRO A 133 2.78 21.23 -40.81
C PRO A 133 3.44 20.03 -40.12
N ALA A 134 4.08 19.13 -40.87
CA ALA A 134 4.79 17.99 -40.30
C ALA A 134 6.02 18.45 -39.50
N LEU A 135 6.75 19.46 -39.99
CA LEU A 135 7.86 20.07 -39.26
C LEU A 135 7.38 20.77 -37.99
N ALA A 136 6.30 21.54 -38.07
CA ALA A 136 5.69 22.21 -36.92
C ALA A 136 5.25 21.20 -35.84
N ARG A 137 4.59 20.11 -36.22
CA ARG A 137 4.24 19.02 -35.29
C ARG A 137 5.47 18.43 -34.62
N ARG A 138 6.51 18.07 -35.39
CA ARG A 138 7.76 17.52 -34.83
C ARG A 138 8.43 18.47 -33.85
N TYR A 139 8.44 19.77 -34.16
CA TYR A 139 8.95 20.79 -33.26
C TYR A 139 8.16 20.83 -31.95
N THR A 140 6.82 20.86 -32.03
CA THR A 140 5.94 20.82 -30.84
C THR A 140 6.14 19.54 -30.03
N ASP A 141 6.23 18.37 -30.67
CA ASP A 141 6.48 17.10 -30.00
C ASP A 141 7.83 17.09 -29.27
N LEU A 142 8.88 17.62 -29.92
CA LEU A 142 10.20 17.76 -29.31
C LEU A 142 10.18 18.73 -28.13
N GLN A 143 9.45 19.84 -28.23
CA GLN A 143 9.29 20.81 -27.16
C GLN A 143 8.57 20.19 -25.95
N GLN A 144 7.48 19.46 -26.17
CA GLN A 144 6.76 18.73 -25.12
C GLN A 144 7.66 17.68 -24.46
N LYS A 145 8.43 16.92 -25.25
CA LYS A 145 9.36 15.92 -24.72
C LYS A 145 10.44 16.55 -23.87
N LEU A 146 10.96 17.71 -24.28
CA LEU A 146 11.92 18.48 -23.49
C LEU A 146 11.30 18.91 -22.16
N GLU A 147 10.10 19.50 -22.20
CA GLU A 147 9.38 19.96 -21.00
C GLU A 147 9.13 18.81 -20.01
N VAL A 148 8.61 17.68 -20.48
CA VAL A 148 8.39 16.48 -19.64
C VAL A 148 9.69 15.96 -19.06
N SER A 149 10.77 15.93 -19.84
CA SER A 149 12.07 15.49 -19.35
C SER A 149 12.64 16.43 -18.29
N THR A 150 12.48 17.74 -18.46
CA THR A 150 12.91 18.74 -17.48
C THR A 150 12.10 18.64 -16.19
N GLU A 151 10.79 18.43 -16.29
CA GLU A 151 9.92 18.25 -15.12
C GLU A 151 10.23 16.94 -14.38
N ASN A 152 10.53 15.85 -15.11
CA ASN A 152 10.99 14.59 -14.50
C ASN A 152 12.32 14.77 -13.77
N LEU A 153 13.28 15.46 -14.39
CA LEU A 153 14.57 15.75 -13.76
C LEU A 153 14.38 16.56 -12.48
N LYS A 154 13.54 17.61 -12.53
CA LYS A 154 13.24 18.43 -11.36
C LYS A 154 12.63 17.61 -10.23
N ARG A 155 11.65 16.77 -10.52
CA ARG A 155 11.04 15.84 -9.55
C ARG A 155 12.06 14.86 -8.95
N LEU A 156 13.00 14.37 -9.75
CA LEU A 156 14.10 13.53 -9.28
C LEU A 156 15.01 14.28 -8.31
N LEU A 157 15.42 15.51 -8.64
CA LEU A 157 16.25 16.34 -7.77
C LEU A 157 15.53 16.71 -6.46
N GLU A 158 14.23 17.01 -6.53
CA GLU A 158 13.41 17.25 -5.34
C GLU A 158 13.30 15.99 -4.45
N ALA A 159 13.12 14.81 -5.06
CA ALA A 159 13.08 13.54 -4.35
C ALA A 159 14.44 13.21 -3.71
N GLU A 160 15.55 13.46 -4.40
CA GLU A 160 16.90 13.33 -3.85
C GLU A 160 17.08 14.22 -2.62
N GLN A 161 16.74 15.49 -2.72
CA GLN A 161 16.82 16.44 -1.60
C GLN A 161 15.94 16.01 -0.41
N GLN A 162 14.73 15.49 -0.67
CA GLN A 162 13.86 14.97 0.37
C GLN A 162 14.47 13.75 1.08
N LEU A 163 15.08 12.83 0.33
CA LEU A 163 15.75 11.67 0.89
C LEU A 163 16.97 12.05 1.73
N GLU A 164 17.75 13.07 1.34
CA GLU A 164 18.84 13.60 2.16
C GLU A 164 18.33 14.20 3.48
N LEU A 165 17.23 14.96 3.44
CA LEU A 165 16.58 15.50 4.64
C LEU A 165 16.06 14.38 5.55
N ASP A 166 15.40 13.37 4.99
CA ASP A 166 14.91 12.20 5.73
C ASP A 166 16.05 11.40 6.34
N ALA A 167 17.14 11.19 5.60
CA ALA A 167 18.34 10.51 6.10
C ALA A 167 18.99 11.30 7.25
N ALA A 168 19.09 12.63 7.13
CA ALA A 168 19.59 13.48 8.20
C ALA A 168 18.70 13.40 9.46
N GLN A 169 17.37 13.39 9.30
CA GLN A 169 16.43 13.23 10.43
C GLN A 169 16.52 11.84 11.09
N ARG A 170 16.60 10.77 10.29
CA ARG A 170 16.71 9.39 10.79
C ARG A 170 18.09 9.06 11.38
N SER A 171 19.11 9.88 11.11
CA SER A 171 20.46 9.68 11.66
C SER A 171 20.58 9.94 13.17
N LEU A 172 19.49 10.33 13.85
CA LEU A 172 19.38 10.28 15.31
C LEU A 172 19.40 8.81 15.78
N THR A 173 20.59 8.24 15.75
CA THR A 173 20.92 6.94 16.32
C THR A 173 20.61 7.04 17.80
N TRP A 174 19.55 6.37 18.24
CA TRP A 174 19.30 6.18 19.65
C TRP A 174 20.57 5.53 20.23
N GLN A 175 21.29 6.28 21.05
CA GLN A 175 22.52 5.80 21.66
C GLN A 175 22.13 5.08 22.95
N VAL A 176 22.50 3.81 23.07
CA VAL A 176 22.31 3.04 24.30
C VAL A 176 23.14 3.71 25.40
N ILE A 177 22.46 4.44 26.29
CA ILE A 177 23.09 5.24 27.36
C ILE A 177 23.76 4.31 28.39
N SER A 178 23.21 3.10 28.57
CA SER A 178 23.80 2.06 29.40
C SER A 178 23.33 0.68 28.92
N THR A 179 24.27 -0.27 28.89
CA THR A 179 23.94 -1.69 28.74
C THR A 179 23.27 -2.18 30.03
N PRO A 180 22.15 -2.93 29.96
CA PRO A 180 21.49 -3.46 31.14
C PRO A 180 22.48 -4.34 31.92
N THR A 181 22.82 -3.93 33.13
CA THR A 181 23.73 -4.67 33.99
C THR A 181 22.99 -5.89 34.54
N PRO A 182 23.52 -7.12 34.38
CA PRO A 182 22.87 -8.34 34.89
C PRO A 182 22.67 -8.35 36.42
N GLU A 183 23.39 -7.50 37.15
CA GLU A 183 23.34 -7.37 38.61
C GLU A 183 21.93 -7.01 39.13
N ASP A 184 21.12 -6.29 38.35
CA ASP A 184 19.73 -5.94 38.74
C ASP A 184 18.78 -7.16 38.72
N PHE A 185 19.20 -8.28 38.12
CA PHE A 185 18.36 -9.47 37.92
C PHE A 185 18.75 -10.67 38.80
N GLU A 186 19.70 -10.52 39.73
CA GLU A 186 20.20 -11.64 40.55
C GLU A 186 19.17 -12.16 41.56
N THR A 187 18.16 -11.36 41.91
CA THR A 187 17.06 -11.80 42.78
C THR A 187 15.73 -11.80 42.04
N PRO A 188 15.06 -12.96 41.91
CA PRO A 188 13.71 -13.01 41.35
C PRO A 188 12.78 -12.17 42.23
N ILE A 189 12.18 -11.11 41.66
CA ILE A 189 11.21 -10.25 42.34
C ILE A 189 9.97 -11.08 42.77
N TYR A 190 9.69 -12.18 42.07
CA TYR A 190 8.60 -13.11 42.35
C TYR A 190 8.91 -14.51 41.79
N PRO A 191 8.52 -15.62 42.45
CA PRO A 191 7.89 -15.73 43.77
C PRO A 191 8.89 -15.81 44.95
N GLN A 192 8.47 -15.36 46.15
CA GLN A 192 9.26 -15.42 47.39
C GLN A 192 8.90 -16.67 48.23
N PRO A 193 9.66 -17.78 48.14
CA PRO A 193 9.23 -19.08 48.68
C PRO A 193 9.13 -19.10 50.21
N VAL A 194 9.98 -18.36 50.91
CA VAL A 194 10.00 -18.31 52.38
C VAL A 194 8.70 -17.71 52.92
N ASN A 195 8.24 -16.60 52.33
CA ASN A 195 7.01 -15.93 52.76
C ASN A 195 5.77 -16.81 52.52
N MET A 196 5.72 -17.51 51.37
CA MET A 196 4.64 -18.43 51.05
C MET A 196 4.62 -19.65 51.98
N MET A 197 5.80 -20.21 52.32
CA MET A 197 5.91 -21.29 53.29
C MET A 197 5.45 -20.87 54.69
N ALA A 198 5.87 -19.69 55.16
CA ALA A 198 5.46 -19.16 56.47
C ALA A 198 3.93 -18.96 56.54
N LEU A 199 3.32 -18.44 55.47
CA LEU A 199 1.87 -18.26 55.43
C LEU A 199 1.12 -19.60 55.42
N GLY A 200 1.65 -20.59 54.70
CA GLY A 200 1.09 -21.94 54.65
C GLY A 200 1.16 -22.67 55.99
N THR A 201 2.28 -22.59 56.70
CA THR A 201 2.45 -23.23 58.02
C THR A 201 1.54 -22.62 59.07
N VAL A 202 1.46 -21.28 59.12
CA VAL A 202 0.57 -20.56 60.05
C VAL A 202 -0.89 -20.91 59.77
N SER A 203 -1.30 -20.89 58.50
CA SER A 203 -2.68 -21.19 58.12
C SER A 203 -3.06 -22.65 58.41
N GLY A 204 -2.14 -23.59 58.16
CA GLY A 204 -2.35 -25.02 58.43
C GLY A 204 -2.51 -25.34 59.92
N LEU A 205 -1.68 -24.76 60.78
CA LEU A 205 -1.80 -24.92 62.23
C LEU A 205 -3.14 -24.37 62.75
N LEU A 206 -3.53 -23.19 62.27
CA LEU A 206 -4.77 -22.55 62.67
C LEU A 206 -5.99 -23.40 62.28
N LEU A 207 -6.02 -23.91 61.04
CA LEU A 207 -7.06 -24.83 60.59
C LEU A 207 -7.08 -26.14 61.39
N GLY A 208 -5.92 -26.69 61.76
CA GLY A 208 -5.82 -27.89 62.58
C GLY A 208 -6.44 -27.71 63.97
N LEU A 209 -6.20 -26.56 64.62
CA LEU A 209 -6.82 -26.24 65.91
C LEU A 209 -8.34 -26.09 65.80
N ILE A 210 -8.82 -25.42 64.75
CA ILE A 210 -10.26 -25.31 64.48
C ILE A 210 -10.88 -26.70 64.29
N ALA A 211 -10.26 -27.56 63.48
CA ALA A 211 -10.76 -28.90 63.22
C ALA A 211 -10.81 -29.76 64.49
N ALA A 212 -9.79 -29.67 65.36
CA ALA A 212 -9.76 -30.38 66.64
C ALA A 212 -10.89 -29.92 67.58
N PHE A 213 -11.14 -28.61 67.66
CA PHE A 213 -12.23 -28.08 68.48
C PHE A 213 -13.62 -28.52 67.98
N VAL A 214 -13.80 -28.55 66.65
CA VAL A 214 -15.04 -29.07 66.06
C VAL A 214 -15.22 -30.56 66.36
N ALA A 215 -14.15 -31.35 66.28
CA ALA A 215 -14.21 -32.78 66.60
C ALA A 215 -14.65 -33.05 68.05
N GLU A 216 -14.14 -32.27 69.02
CA GLU A 216 -14.52 -32.36 70.43
C GLU A 216 -16.01 -32.06 70.66
N ARG A 217 -16.57 -31.07 69.95
CA ARG A 217 -17.98 -30.67 70.13
C ARG A 217 -18.98 -31.76 69.72
N PHE A 218 -18.54 -32.69 68.86
CA PHE A 218 -19.34 -33.82 68.38
C PHE A 218 -19.17 -35.09 69.22
N ASP A 219 -18.45 -35.07 70.36
CA ASP A 219 -18.38 -36.21 71.28
C ASP A 219 -19.74 -36.44 71.97
N PRO A 220 -20.38 -37.62 71.82
CA PRO A 220 -21.68 -37.92 72.41
C PRO A 220 -21.65 -38.34 73.89
N VAL A 221 -20.50 -38.29 74.58
CA VAL A 221 -20.39 -38.74 75.99
C VAL A 221 -20.75 -37.62 76.98
N PHE A 222 -21.69 -37.91 77.90
CA PHE A 222 -22.04 -37.02 79.01
C PHE A 222 -20.99 -37.14 80.13
N HIS A 223 -20.35 -36.04 80.48
CA HIS A 223 -19.26 -35.97 81.46
C HIS A 223 -19.71 -35.53 82.85
N GLY A 224 -20.95 -35.02 82.99
CA GLY A 224 -21.50 -34.53 84.24
C GLY A 224 -22.96 -34.95 84.49
N PRO A 225 -23.38 -35.10 85.76
CA PRO A 225 -24.76 -35.41 86.09
C PRO A 225 -25.74 -34.31 85.64
N ASP A 226 -25.28 -33.06 85.60
CA ASP A 226 -26.07 -31.91 85.16
C ASP A 226 -26.39 -31.97 83.66
N GLU A 227 -25.47 -32.49 82.83
CA GLU A 227 -25.68 -32.68 81.39
C GLU A 227 -26.76 -33.73 81.09
N VAL A 228 -26.91 -34.73 81.97
CA VAL A 228 -27.95 -35.77 81.87
C VAL A 228 -29.32 -35.22 82.29
N ALA A 229 -29.38 -34.42 83.37
CA ALA A 229 -30.62 -33.78 83.80
C ALA A 229 -31.15 -32.78 82.75
N GLU A 230 -30.27 -31.98 82.16
CA GLU A 230 -30.64 -30.95 81.18
C GLU A 230 -31.09 -31.55 79.83
N SER A 231 -30.47 -32.65 79.39
CA SER A 231 -30.86 -33.32 78.14
C SER A 231 -32.11 -34.19 78.26
N CYS A 232 -32.33 -34.85 79.41
CA CYS A 232 -33.47 -35.75 79.61
C CYS A 232 -34.69 -35.05 80.25
N ASN A 233 -34.53 -33.88 80.88
CA ASN A 233 -35.60 -33.12 81.54
C ASN A 233 -36.34 -33.91 82.65
N LEU A 234 -35.66 -34.88 83.27
CA LEU A 234 -36.16 -35.65 84.42
C LEU A 234 -35.37 -35.29 85.68
N PRO A 235 -36.02 -35.24 86.85
CA PRO A 235 -35.33 -35.01 88.11
C PRO A 235 -34.41 -36.20 88.43
N ILE A 236 -33.17 -35.91 88.84
CA ILE A 236 -32.24 -36.92 89.31
C ILE A 236 -32.72 -37.44 90.67
N LEU A 237 -33.09 -38.71 90.74
CA LEU A 237 -33.66 -39.34 91.95
C LEU A 237 -32.58 -39.82 92.94
N GLY A 238 -31.34 -39.98 92.49
CA GLY A 238 -30.21 -40.39 93.34
C GLY A 238 -28.95 -40.65 92.53
N TYR A 239 -27.80 -40.62 93.21
CA TYR A 239 -26.50 -40.96 92.65
C TYR A 239 -26.05 -42.32 93.20
N ILE A 240 -25.86 -43.31 92.33
CA ILE A 240 -25.37 -44.64 92.73
C ILE A 240 -23.89 -44.71 92.40
N PRO A 241 -22.98 -44.68 93.39
CA PRO A 241 -21.55 -44.76 93.14
C PRO A 241 -21.20 -46.16 92.60
N GLN A 242 -20.43 -46.22 91.52
CA GLN A 242 -19.99 -47.49 90.95
C GLN A 242 -18.91 -48.12 91.85
N HIS A 243 -19.19 -49.31 92.41
CA HIS A 243 -18.22 -50.08 93.19
C HIS A 243 -17.42 -51.01 92.25
N LYS A 244 -16.09 -50.90 92.27
CA LYS A 244 -15.19 -51.58 91.32
C LYS A 244 -14.95 -53.08 91.57
N ASN A 245 -15.52 -53.67 92.64
CA ASN A 245 -15.41 -55.11 92.92
C ASN A 245 -16.81 -55.74 92.95
N SER A 246 -17.13 -56.55 91.94
CA SER A 246 -18.44 -57.20 91.74
C SER A 246 -18.68 -58.37 92.70
N ASP A 247 -17.62 -59.04 93.14
CA ASP A 247 -17.72 -60.32 93.86
C ASP A 247 -18.17 -60.14 95.33
N SER A 248 -18.03 -58.93 95.86
CA SER A 248 -18.38 -58.56 97.25
C SER A 248 -19.87 -58.24 97.43
N VAL A 249 -20.61 -57.93 96.36
CA VAL A 249 -21.99 -57.43 96.45
C VAL A 249 -22.93 -58.55 96.95
N GLU A 250 -22.75 -59.77 96.45
CA GLU A 250 -23.52 -60.95 96.85
C GLU A 250 -23.32 -61.31 98.34
N GLU A 251 -22.09 -61.15 98.84
CA GLU A 251 -21.71 -61.48 100.22
C GLU A 251 -22.26 -60.46 101.23
N ILE A 252 -22.26 -59.17 100.87
CA ILE A 252 -22.87 -58.10 101.67
C ILE A 252 -24.40 -58.28 101.73
N PHE A 253 -25.05 -58.67 100.63
CA PHE A 253 -26.49 -58.95 100.61
C PHE A 253 -26.85 -60.19 101.44
N ARG A 254 -26.06 -61.28 101.42
CA ARG A 254 -26.35 -62.49 102.19
C ARG A 254 -26.29 -62.27 103.71
N ASN A 255 -25.38 -61.43 104.20
CA ASN A 255 -25.15 -61.27 105.64
C ASN A 255 -26.01 -60.19 106.30
N SER A 256 -26.75 -59.38 105.54
CA SER A 256 -27.43 -58.18 106.06
C SER A 256 -28.96 -58.20 105.94
N LEU A 257 -29.56 -59.30 105.44
CA LEU A 257 -31.02 -59.36 105.24
C LEU A 257 -31.77 -59.76 106.53
N PRO A 258 -32.60 -58.86 107.09
CA PRO A 258 -33.38 -59.13 108.30
C PRO A 258 -34.57 -60.06 108.01
N ARG A 259 -34.98 -60.84 109.03
CA ARG A 259 -36.18 -61.69 109.02
C ARG A 259 -37.40 -60.92 108.50
N LEU A 260 -37.90 -61.32 107.34
CA LEU A 260 -39.13 -60.76 106.77
C LEU A 260 -40.33 -61.46 107.43
N GLN A 261 -40.99 -60.76 108.37
CA GLN A 261 -42.31 -61.16 108.87
C GLN A 261 -43.38 -60.59 107.95
N LEU A 262 -44.02 -61.44 107.16
CA LEU A 262 -45.17 -61.08 106.33
C LEU A 262 -46.42 -61.74 106.93
N GLY A 263 -47.09 -61.03 107.83
CA GLY A 263 -48.26 -61.54 108.55
C GLY A 263 -47.90 -62.73 109.46
N ASP A 264 -48.76 -63.76 109.49
CA ASP A 264 -48.65 -64.90 110.42
C ASP A 264 -47.72 -66.03 109.91
N ARG A 265 -46.84 -65.73 108.94
CA ARG A 265 -45.85 -66.67 108.42
C ARG A 265 -44.46 -66.07 108.51
N THR A 266 -43.63 -66.66 109.36
CA THR A 266 -42.20 -66.40 109.40
C THR A 266 -41.52 -67.32 108.38
N ILE A 267 -40.96 -66.74 107.32
CA ILE A 267 -40.06 -67.47 106.43
C ILE A 267 -38.66 -67.26 106.98
N ASP A 268 -38.07 -68.31 107.58
CA ASP A 268 -36.67 -68.33 108.00
C ASP A 268 -35.86 -68.92 106.85
N LEU A 269 -35.04 -68.09 106.18
CA LEU A 269 -34.25 -68.48 105.01
C LEU A 269 -32.89 -69.08 105.39
N THR A 270 -32.69 -69.42 106.66
CA THR A 270 -31.40 -69.89 107.21
C THR A 270 -31.51 -71.35 107.67
N GLN A 271 -31.35 -72.31 106.76
CA GLN A 271 -31.10 -73.71 107.11
C GLN A 271 -29.85 -74.23 106.39
N ASN A 272 -28.68 -73.95 106.96
CA ASN A 272 -27.61 -74.92 107.22
C ASN A 272 -26.44 -74.15 107.86
N LEU A 273 -26.29 -74.29 109.18
CA LEU A 273 -25.15 -73.74 109.92
C LEU A 273 -24.19 -74.89 110.18
N ASN A 274 -22.99 -74.81 109.61
CA ASN A 274 -21.84 -75.47 110.20
C ASN A 274 -20.63 -74.54 110.17
N SER A 275 -20.21 -74.19 111.39
CA SER A 275 -18.86 -73.84 111.81
C SER A 275 -18.45 -72.35 111.81
N VAL A 276 -18.23 -71.91 113.05
CA VAL A 276 -17.24 -70.95 113.58
C VAL A 276 -17.61 -69.45 113.62
N ASN A 277 -17.76 -68.99 114.86
CA ASN A 277 -17.46 -67.68 115.45
C ASN A 277 -17.06 -66.56 114.49
N GLU A 278 -17.78 -65.44 114.49
CA GLU A 278 -17.13 -64.15 114.27
C GLU A 278 -17.92 -62.93 114.77
N VAL A 279 -17.13 -61.88 114.95
CA VAL A 279 -17.30 -60.69 115.76
C VAL A 279 -18.30 -59.71 115.15
N SER A 280 -19.14 -59.14 116.02
CA SER A 280 -20.06 -58.06 115.69
C SER A 280 -19.33 -56.74 115.38
N GLY A 281 -19.64 -56.16 114.22
CA GLY A 281 -19.33 -54.78 113.87
C GLY A 281 -20.06 -54.39 112.59
N TYR A 282 -21.21 -53.72 112.70
CA TYR A 282 -21.98 -53.21 111.56
C TYR A 282 -21.14 -52.14 110.80
N GLN A 283 -20.73 -52.41 109.56
CA GLN A 283 -20.17 -51.42 108.62
C GLN A 283 -21.21 -51.17 107.51
N SER A 284 -21.84 -50.00 107.47
CA SER A 284 -22.66 -49.59 106.31
C SER A 284 -21.76 -49.03 105.19
N SER A 285 -21.96 -49.51 103.95
CA SER A 285 -21.18 -49.07 102.79
C SER A 285 -21.90 -47.93 102.04
N PRO A 286 -21.18 -46.97 101.43
CA PRO A 286 -21.80 -45.86 100.68
C PRO A 286 -22.70 -46.31 99.53
N PHE A 287 -22.41 -47.48 98.94
CA PHE A 287 -23.27 -48.12 97.94
C PHE A 287 -24.62 -48.50 98.55
N MET A 288 -24.62 -49.14 99.73
CA MET A 288 -25.86 -49.54 100.41
C MET A 288 -26.66 -48.32 100.87
N GLU A 289 -26.00 -47.30 101.41
CA GLU A 289 -26.63 -46.01 101.77
C GLU A 289 -27.29 -45.34 100.55
N ALA A 290 -26.72 -45.45 99.35
CA ALA A 290 -27.32 -44.92 98.14
C ALA A 290 -28.64 -45.64 97.78
N PHE A 291 -28.70 -46.98 97.93
CA PHE A 291 -29.94 -47.73 97.73
C PHE A 291 -30.98 -47.52 98.82
N LEU A 292 -30.54 -47.38 100.07
CA LEU A 292 -31.41 -47.04 101.19
C LEU A 292 -32.01 -45.64 101.00
N SER A 293 -31.18 -44.65 100.63
CA SER A 293 -31.61 -43.29 100.29
C SER A 293 -32.61 -43.30 99.12
N LEU A 294 -32.31 -44.05 98.06
CA LEU A 294 -33.24 -44.22 96.93
C LEU A 294 -34.56 -44.85 97.38
N ASN A 295 -34.52 -45.92 98.19
CA ASN A 295 -35.73 -46.57 98.70
C ASN A 295 -36.55 -45.64 99.58
N THR A 296 -35.92 -44.83 100.44
CA THR A 296 -36.62 -43.80 101.21
C THR A 296 -37.26 -42.74 100.34
N ASN A 297 -36.66 -42.39 99.20
CA ASN A 297 -37.23 -41.44 98.24
C ASN A 297 -38.39 -42.04 97.42
N ILE A 298 -38.46 -43.37 97.28
CA ILE A 298 -39.51 -44.08 96.53
C ILE A 298 -40.72 -44.47 97.41
N GLN A 299 -40.57 -44.65 98.73
CA GLN A 299 -41.69 -44.98 99.61
C GLN A 299 -42.59 -43.76 99.90
N PRO A 300 -43.88 -43.79 99.54
CA PRO A 300 -44.80 -42.69 99.83
C PRO A 300 -45.12 -42.65 101.33
N ALA A 301 -44.96 -41.48 101.96
CA ALA A 301 -45.35 -41.23 103.35
C ALA A 301 -46.84 -41.59 103.56
N ARG A 302 -47.12 -42.62 104.34
CA ARG A 302 -48.46 -42.94 104.85
C ARG A 302 -48.58 -42.43 106.29
N PHE A 303 -49.48 -41.47 106.50
CA PHE A 303 -50.18 -41.27 107.77
C PHE A 303 -51.42 -42.17 107.78
#